data_AF-A0AAX2KR59-F1
#
_entry.id   AF-A0AAX2KR59-F1
#
_cell.length_a   1.000
_cell.length_b   1.000
_cell.length_c   1.000
_cell.angle_alpha   90.00
_cell.angle_beta   90.00
_cell.angle_gamma   90.00
#
_symmetry.space_group_name_H-M   'P 1'
#
loop_
_entity.id
_entity.type
_entity.pdbx_description
1 polymer ?
#
loop_
_entity_poly.entity_id
_entity_poly.type
_entity_poly.pdbx_seq_one_letter_code
_entity_poly.pdbx_strand_id
1 'polypeptide(L)'
;MTLNGIDISSWQSNINVGKEGVPADFVIVKATGGTGYINPDCDRAFQQAISSGKKVAVYHFANEVGLEGTAEQEAEFFLKNIKGYIGKAVLVLDWESTNKGDVAWAKRWLDYVQGKTGVKPMFYTYTNVLQSYNFSSIAKADYGLWLADYGANNPQGYSQPTPPPVPYWNFISMYQYTSNGQLPGWNGRLDLNVFFGDRSMWDKYANPKSNPTPAPPVPPKPKRRYGYRVDDLQFVNGIWQVRNDVLGQPDFDWTENGINVAYIDKIDPATGENMPDQELKVGDYFAFQPSSVGIITEQYSLNGKTISHVQFPDEFIWLYTESVGKLIYG
;
A
#
# COMPACT_ATOMS: atom_id res chain seq x y z
N MET A 1 -5.06 2.28 -14.35
CA MET A 1 -4.00 2.87 -13.52
C MET A 1 -2.73 2.06 -13.72
N THR A 2 -1.58 2.71 -13.75
CA THR A 2 -0.25 2.07 -13.78
C THR A 2 0.40 2.25 -12.41
N LEU A 3 1.40 1.43 -12.11
CA LEU A 3 2.24 1.60 -10.92
C LEU A 3 3.67 1.92 -11.36
N ASN A 4 4.35 2.77 -10.61
CA ASN A 4 5.76 3.09 -10.83
C ASN A 4 6.63 2.38 -9.80
N GLY A 5 7.78 1.88 -10.21
CA GLY A 5 8.67 1.21 -9.28
C GLY A 5 10.12 1.19 -9.71
N ILE A 6 10.93 0.63 -8.83
CA ILE A 6 12.36 0.43 -9.05
C ILE A 6 12.69 -1.05 -8.91
N ASP A 7 13.76 -1.48 -9.57
CA ASP A 7 14.42 -2.74 -9.24
C ASP A 7 15.83 -2.48 -8.70
N ILE A 8 16.22 -3.29 -7.71
CA ILE A 8 17.44 -3.10 -6.93
C ILE A 8 18.14 -4.43 -6.66
N SER A 9 19.43 -4.34 -6.39
CA SER A 9 20.27 -5.47 -5.99
C SER A 9 21.24 -5.02 -4.88
N SER A 10 22.28 -5.81 -4.61
CA SER A 10 23.37 -5.40 -3.71
C SER A 10 24.09 -4.14 -4.19
N TRP A 11 23.98 -3.75 -5.47
CA TRP A 11 24.52 -2.49 -5.98
C TRP A 11 23.87 -1.25 -5.35
N GLN A 12 22.63 -1.37 -4.88
CA GLN A 12 21.89 -0.32 -4.18
C GLN A 12 21.75 -0.62 -2.67
N SER A 13 22.70 -1.37 -2.10
CA SER A 13 22.63 -1.75 -0.68
C SER A 13 22.40 -0.53 0.22
N ASN A 14 21.56 -0.71 1.24
CA ASN A 14 21.15 0.34 2.19
C ASN A 14 20.24 1.44 1.62
N ILE A 15 19.77 1.33 0.37
CA ILE A 15 18.72 2.22 -0.13
C ILE A 15 17.49 2.18 0.80
N ASN A 16 16.98 3.35 1.18
CA ASN A 16 15.75 3.46 1.95
C ASN A 16 14.56 3.25 1.01
N VAL A 17 13.91 2.10 1.11
CA VAL A 17 12.68 1.77 0.38
C VAL A 17 11.45 1.78 1.29
N GLY A 18 11.57 2.40 2.47
CA GLY A 18 10.48 2.59 3.43
C GLY A 18 9.57 3.75 3.07
N LYS A 19 8.65 4.10 3.99
CA LYS A 19 7.65 5.16 3.77
C LYS A 19 8.27 6.52 3.43
N GLU A 20 9.37 6.86 4.10
CA GLU A 20 10.15 8.10 3.91
C GLU A 20 11.34 7.92 2.95
N GLY A 21 11.34 6.83 2.18
CA GLY A 21 12.42 6.45 1.28
C GLY A 21 12.24 6.96 -0.14
N VAL A 22 12.91 6.31 -1.08
CA VAL A 22 12.72 6.54 -2.51
C VAL A 22 11.22 6.37 -2.84
N PRO A 23 10.60 7.34 -3.54
CA PRO A 23 9.20 7.24 -3.92
C PRO A 23 9.03 6.10 -4.90
N ALA A 24 8.12 5.16 -4.61
CA ALA A 24 7.79 4.04 -5.49
C ALA A 24 6.46 3.39 -5.03
N ASP A 25 5.66 2.91 -5.98
CA ASP A 25 4.50 2.05 -5.69
C ASP A 25 4.91 0.61 -5.43
N PHE A 26 5.96 0.15 -6.12
CA PHE A 26 6.54 -1.18 -5.96
C PHE A 26 8.07 -1.18 -5.98
N VAL A 27 8.66 -2.22 -5.39
CA VAL A 27 10.10 -2.48 -5.38
C VAL A 27 10.36 -3.92 -5.78
N ILE A 28 11.26 -4.12 -6.74
CA ILE A 28 11.72 -5.45 -7.17
C ILE A 28 13.14 -5.65 -6.63
N VAL A 29 13.41 -6.80 -5.99
CA VAL A 29 14.69 -7.02 -5.29
C VAL A 29 15.36 -8.29 -5.80
N LYS A 30 16.65 -8.23 -6.19
CA LYS A 30 17.44 -9.43 -6.47
C LYS A 30 17.44 -10.29 -5.21
N ALA A 31 16.98 -11.53 -5.29
CA ALA A 31 17.03 -12.45 -4.16
C ALA A 31 18.21 -13.42 -4.28
N THR A 32 18.38 -14.00 -5.47
CA THR A 32 19.39 -15.04 -5.71
C THR A 32 19.91 -14.99 -7.14
N GLY A 33 20.98 -15.71 -7.41
CA GLY A 33 21.43 -16.00 -8.77
C GLY A 33 22.26 -17.28 -8.83
N GLY A 34 22.11 -18.02 -9.93
CA GLY A 34 22.72 -19.34 -10.07
C GLY A 34 22.31 -20.28 -8.93
N THR A 35 23.22 -21.14 -8.51
CA THR A 35 22.99 -22.14 -7.46
C THR A 35 23.57 -21.74 -6.11
N GLY A 36 24.13 -20.53 -5.99
CA GLY A 36 24.91 -20.15 -4.80
C GLY A 36 24.86 -18.68 -4.38
N TYR A 37 24.50 -17.73 -5.24
CA TYR A 37 24.51 -16.31 -4.87
C TYR A 37 23.21 -15.95 -4.16
N ILE A 38 23.33 -15.37 -2.97
CA ILE A 38 22.21 -14.79 -2.21
C ILE A 38 22.51 -13.31 -2.05
N ASN A 39 21.56 -12.45 -2.43
CA ASN A 39 21.73 -11.01 -2.22
C ASN A 39 21.66 -10.71 -0.71
N PRO A 40 22.75 -10.20 -0.09
CA PRO A 40 22.80 -9.96 1.35
C PRO A 40 21.82 -8.89 1.84
N ASP A 41 21.33 -8.02 0.95
CA ASP A 41 20.43 -6.91 1.30
C ASP A 41 18.95 -7.21 0.98
N CYS A 42 18.66 -8.40 0.44
CA CYS A 42 17.32 -8.72 -0.04
C CYS A 42 16.26 -8.69 1.06
N ASP A 43 16.49 -9.34 2.19
CA ASP A 43 15.49 -9.40 3.28
C ASP A 43 15.24 -8.00 3.86
N ARG A 44 16.28 -7.21 4.13
CA ARG A 44 16.11 -5.83 4.62
C ARG A 44 15.22 -5.02 3.68
N ALA A 45 15.54 -5.00 2.39
CA ALA A 45 14.79 -4.23 1.40
C ALA A 45 13.35 -4.77 1.25
N PHE A 46 13.17 -6.08 1.24
CA PHE A 46 11.86 -6.73 1.21
C PHE A 46 10.98 -6.31 2.40
N GLN A 47 11.48 -6.49 3.63
CA GLN A 47 10.74 -6.16 4.86
C GLN A 47 10.43 -4.65 4.96
N GLN A 48 11.37 -3.82 4.52
CA GLN A 48 11.18 -2.37 4.54
C GLN A 48 10.14 -1.93 3.50
N ALA A 49 10.16 -2.48 2.28
CA ALA A 49 9.19 -2.15 1.24
C ALA A 49 7.77 -2.62 1.63
N ILE A 50 7.63 -3.88 2.06
CA ILE A 50 6.32 -4.45 2.40
C ILE A 50 5.68 -3.76 3.62
N SER A 51 6.47 -3.42 4.65
CA SER A 51 5.96 -2.71 5.84
C SER A 51 5.54 -1.27 5.55
N SER A 52 6.11 -0.66 4.52
CA SER A 52 5.68 0.66 4.02
C SER A 52 4.43 0.62 3.13
N GLY A 53 3.87 -0.57 2.89
CA GLY A 53 2.69 -0.78 2.05
C GLY A 53 2.99 -0.82 0.55
N LYS A 54 4.26 -0.74 0.12
CA LYS A 54 4.65 -0.92 -1.28
C LYS A 54 4.42 -2.36 -1.73
N LYS A 55 4.14 -2.53 -3.01
CA LYS A 55 4.13 -3.86 -3.63
C LYS A 55 5.57 -4.35 -3.82
N VAL A 56 5.78 -5.66 -3.77
CA VAL A 56 7.13 -6.23 -3.83
C VAL A 56 7.21 -7.33 -4.88
N ALA A 57 8.32 -7.40 -5.59
CA ALA A 57 8.73 -8.56 -6.38
C ALA A 57 10.13 -9.01 -5.97
N VAL A 58 10.45 -10.27 -6.20
CA VAL A 58 11.81 -10.80 -6.03
C VAL A 58 12.23 -11.55 -7.29
N TYR A 59 13.48 -11.35 -7.70
CA TYR A 59 14.00 -11.99 -8.91
C TYR A 59 15.17 -12.93 -8.64
N HIS A 60 15.30 -13.91 -9.53
CA HIS A 60 16.42 -14.82 -9.64
C HIS A 60 17.21 -14.52 -10.91
N PHE A 61 18.50 -14.22 -10.79
CA PHE A 61 19.37 -14.02 -11.95
C PHE A 61 19.85 -15.37 -12.51
N ALA A 62 19.38 -15.71 -13.71
CA ALA A 62 19.66 -17.00 -14.32
C ALA A 62 21.13 -17.14 -14.72
N ASN A 63 21.71 -18.31 -14.41
CA ASN A 63 23.09 -18.65 -14.76
C ASN A 63 24.10 -17.57 -14.34
N GLU A 64 24.03 -17.16 -13.07
CA GLU A 64 25.03 -16.29 -12.46
C GLU A 64 26.42 -16.89 -12.69
N VAL A 65 27.33 -16.06 -13.22
CA VAL A 65 28.64 -16.51 -13.71
C VAL A 65 29.42 -17.24 -12.62
N GLY A 66 29.84 -18.47 -12.92
CA GLY A 66 30.56 -19.35 -12.00
C GLY A 66 29.69 -20.08 -10.97
N LEU A 67 28.37 -19.91 -11.03
CA LEU A 67 27.39 -20.57 -10.17
C LEU A 67 26.25 -21.22 -10.97
N GLU A 68 26.47 -21.45 -12.26
CA GLU A 68 25.47 -21.97 -13.19
C GLU A 68 24.98 -23.35 -12.76
N GLY A 69 23.69 -23.63 -12.97
CA GLY A 69 23.10 -24.94 -12.73
C GLY A 69 22.03 -25.30 -13.75
N THR A 70 21.41 -26.46 -13.55
CA THR A 70 20.18 -26.78 -14.29
C THR A 70 19.05 -25.84 -13.86
N ALA A 71 18.04 -25.69 -14.72
CA ALA A 71 16.86 -24.90 -14.45
C ALA A 71 16.21 -25.27 -13.12
N GLU A 72 16.12 -26.56 -12.81
CA GLU A 72 15.53 -27.08 -11.59
C GLU A 72 16.41 -26.81 -10.35
N GLN A 73 17.73 -26.88 -10.47
CA GLN A 73 18.66 -26.56 -9.38
C GLN A 73 18.59 -25.07 -9.00
N GLU A 74 18.62 -24.20 -10.00
CA GLU A 74 18.50 -22.75 -9.80
C GLU A 74 17.11 -22.36 -9.26
N ALA A 75 16.03 -23.00 -9.74
CA ALA A 75 14.68 -22.78 -9.24
C ALA A 75 14.51 -23.26 -7.78
N GLU A 76 15.06 -24.44 -7.44
CA GLU A 76 15.04 -24.96 -6.07
C GLU A 76 15.83 -24.05 -5.13
N PHE A 77 16.99 -23.57 -5.58
CA PHE A 77 17.80 -22.62 -4.83
C PHE A 77 17.06 -21.30 -4.59
N PHE A 78 16.42 -20.73 -5.62
CA PHE A 78 15.56 -19.55 -5.47
C PHE A 78 14.47 -19.78 -4.42
N LEU A 79 13.65 -20.82 -4.61
CA LEU A 79 12.50 -21.13 -3.74
C LEU A 79 12.90 -21.36 -2.28
N LYS A 80 14.03 -22.03 -2.04
CA LYS A 80 14.58 -22.24 -0.69
C LYS A 80 14.84 -20.92 0.02
N ASN A 81 15.42 -19.95 -0.68
CA ASN A 81 15.84 -18.68 -0.10
C ASN A 81 14.72 -17.63 -0.02
N ILE A 82 13.65 -17.79 -0.81
CA ILE A 82 12.49 -16.88 -0.79
C ILE A 82 11.24 -17.46 -0.12
N LYS A 83 11.36 -18.58 0.62
CA LYS A 83 10.21 -19.30 1.18
C LYS A 83 9.22 -18.40 1.94
N GLY A 84 9.71 -17.39 2.67
CA GLY A 84 8.89 -16.44 3.42
C GLY A 84 8.20 -15.35 2.59
N TYR A 85 8.56 -15.22 1.31
CA TYR A 85 8.11 -14.19 0.38
C TYR A 85 7.05 -14.71 -0.61
N ILE A 86 6.98 -16.02 -0.82
CA ILE A 86 6.01 -16.66 -1.72
C ILE A 86 4.58 -16.30 -1.27
N GLY A 87 3.75 -15.83 -2.19
CA GLY A 87 2.40 -15.35 -1.92
C GLY A 87 2.33 -13.91 -1.38
N LYS A 88 3.47 -13.27 -1.11
CA LYS A 88 3.58 -11.85 -0.72
C LYS A 88 4.26 -10.98 -1.78
N ALA A 89 5.04 -11.60 -2.67
CA ALA A 89 5.73 -10.93 -3.75
C ALA A 89 5.50 -11.63 -5.10
N VAL A 90 5.57 -10.84 -6.16
CA VAL A 90 5.71 -11.35 -7.53
C VAL A 90 7.05 -12.07 -7.65
N LEU A 91 7.06 -13.23 -8.27
CA LEU A 91 8.27 -14.00 -8.54
C LEU A 91 8.74 -13.70 -9.96
N VAL A 92 10.06 -13.55 -10.16
CA VAL A 92 10.61 -13.20 -11.48
C VAL A 92 11.81 -14.10 -11.80
N LEU A 93 11.85 -14.59 -13.04
CA LEU A 93 13.09 -15.06 -13.66
C LEU A 93 13.73 -13.91 -14.42
N ASP A 94 14.94 -13.52 -14.04
CA ASP A 94 15.76 -12.59 -14.79
C ASP A 94 16.61 -13.39 -15.80
N TRP A 95 16.24 -13.30 -17.08
CA TRP A 95 16.88 -14.01 -18.18
C TRP A 95 17.83 -13.10 -18.98
N GLU A 96 19.04 -13.01 -18.44
CA GLU A 96 20.21 -12.41 -19.10
C GLU A 96 21.39 -13.40 -19.22
N SER A 97 21.11 -14.71 -19.07
CA SER A 97 22.06 -15.84 -19.14
C SER A 97 23.11 -15.70 -20.24
N THR A 98 24.31 -16.25 -20.04
CA THR A 98 25.32 -16.31 -21.10
C THR A 98 24.80 -16.99 -22.37
N ASN A 99 24.04 -18.09 -22.25
CA ASN A 99 23.39 -18.76 -23.38
C ASN A 99 21.91 -18.34 -23.50
N LYS A 100 21.69 -17.13 -24.01
CA LYS A 100 20.36 -16.50 -24.14
C LYS A 100 19.39 -17.27 -25.04
N GLY A 101 19.90 -18.15 -25.90
CA GLY A 101 19.11 -18.99 -26.80
C GLY A 101 18.56 -20.26 -26.16
N ASP A 102 18.94 -20.59 -24.92
CA ASP A 102 18.39 -21.74 -24.19
C ASP A 102 17.01 -21.44 -23.59
N VAL A 103 16.05 -21.18 -24.48
CA VAL A 103 14.64 -20.93 -24.13
C VAL A 103 14.05 -22.11 -23.36
N ALA A 104 14.52 -23.33 -23.63
CA ALA A 104 14.06 -24.53 -22.95
C ALA A 104 14.46 -24.53 -21.48
N TRP A 105 15.67 -24.10 -21.14
CA TRP A 105 16.09 -23.90 -19.76
C TRP A 105 15.20 -22.88 -19.06
N ALA A 106 14.98 -21.71 -19.64
CA ALA A 106 14.15 -20.67 -19.05
C ALA A 106 12.71 -21.16 -18.80
N LYS A 107 12.14 -21.86 -19.78
CA LYS A 107 10.81 -22.46 -19.63
C LYS A 107 10.76 -23.50 -18.51
N ARG A 108 11.75 -24.39 -18.40
CA ARG A 108 11.80 -25.39 -17.32
C ARG A 108 11.88 -24.73 -15.94
N TRP A 109 12.64 -23.64 -15.80
CA TRP A 109 12.72 -22.90 -14.55
C TRP A 109 11.35 -22.32 -14.16
N LEU A 110 10.70 -21.64 -15.12
CA LEU A 110 9.38 -21.04 -14.92
C LEU A 110 8.33 -22.09 -14.54
N ASP A 111 8.28 -23.19 -15.28
CA ASP A 111 7.35 -24.30 -15.06
C ASP A 111 7.61 -24.98 -13.70
N TYR A 112 8.88 -25.12 -13.30
CA TYR A 112 9.23 -25.69 -12.00
C TYR A 112 8.73 -24.80 -10.85
N VAL A 113 8.99 -23.48 -10.91
CA VAL A 113 8.53 -22.54 -9.89
C VAL A 113 7.00 -22.51 -9.82
N GLN A 114 6.32 -22.48 -10.96
CA GLN A 114 4.86 -22.56 -11.00
C GLN A 114 4.36 -23.86 -10.39
N GLY A 115 4.95 -25.00 -10.73
CA GLY A 115 4.55 -26.30 -10.20
C GLY A 115 4.70 -26.41 -8.68
N LYS A 116 5.74 -25.81 -8.10
CA LYS A 116 6.01 -25.85 -6.65
C LYS A 116 5.18 -24.85 -5.84
N THR A 117 4.85 -23.70 -6.40
CA THR A 117 4.22 -22.60 -5.65
C THR A 117 2.75 -22.36 -6.03
N GLY A 118 2.37 -22.75 -7.25
CA GLY A 118 1.12 -22.34 -7.89
C GLY A 118 1.12 -20.89 -8.38
N VAL A 119 2.22 -20.15 -8.23
CA VAL A 119 2.40 -18.78 -8.71
C VAL A 119 3.12 -18.83 -10.06
N LYS A 120 2.57 -18.17 -11.09
CA LYS A 120 3.29 -18.00 -12.36
C LYS A 120 4.33 -16.89 -12.22
N PRO A 121 5.63 -17.16 -12.37
CA PRO A 121 6.62 -16.09 -12.36
C PRO A 121 6.47 -15.18 -13.58
N MET A 122 6.87 -13.92 -13.46
CA MET A 122 7.13 -13.10 -14.63
C MET A 122 8.49 -13.48 -15.24
N PHE A 123 8.59 -13.34 -16.55
CA PHE A 123 9.81 -13.54 -17.31
C PHE A 123 10.39 -12.16 -17.66
N TYR A 124 11.58 -11.86 -17.15
CA TYR A 124 12.32 -10.67 -17.51
C TYR A 124 13.36 -10.96 -18.59
N THR A 125 13.43 -10.09 -19.59
CA THR A 125 14.53 -10.02 -20.57
C THR A 125 14.48 -8.66 -21.28
N TYR A 126 15.37 -8.44 -22.26
CA TYR A 126 15.44 -7.19 -23.01
C TYR A 126 15.19 -7.37 -24.51
N THR A 127 14.79 -6.29 -25.20
CA THR A 127 14.29 -6.29 -26.58
C THR A 127 15.18 -7.07 -27.55
N ASN A 128 16.50 -6.88 -27.49
CA ASN A 128 17.44 -7.57 -28.39
C ASN A 128 17.38 -9.10 -28.24
N VAL A 129 17.30 -9.60 -27.00
CA VAL A 129 17.18 -11.06 -26.74
C VAL A 129 15.87 -11.59 -27.28
N LEU A 130 14.77 -10.88 -26.99
CA LEU A 130 13.43 -11.26 -27.42
C LEU A 130 13.29 -11.33 -28.94
N GLN A 131 14.01 -10.49 -29.67
CA GLN A 131 14.07 -10.50 -31.14
C GLN A 131 15.00 -11.57 -31.70
N SER A 132 16.01 -11.97 -30.94
CA SER A 132 17.05 -12.91 -31.39
C SER A 132 16.65 -14.39 -31.26
N TYR A 133 15.72 -14.72 -30.35
CA TYR A 133 15.36 -16.10 -30.06
C TYR A 133 13.84 -16.32 -29.96
N ASN A 134 13.40 -17.57 -30.12
CA ASN A 134 11.99 -17.93 -30.14
C ASN A 134 11.44 -18.24 -28.74
N PHE A 135 10.91 -17.22 -28.07
CA PHE A 135 10.26 -17.33 -26.75
C PHE A 135 8.77 -17.68 -26.80
N SER A 136 8.22 -18.08 -27.96
CA SER A 136 6.78 -18.36 -28.09
C SER A 136 6.28 -19.47 -27.16
N SER A 137 7.13 -20.40 -26.74
CA SER A 137 6.77 -21.46 -25.78
C SER A 137 6.50 -20.90 -24.38
N ILE A 138 7.19 -19.83 -23.98
CA ILE A 138 6.97 -19.13 -22.71
C ILE A 138 5.72 -18.25 -22.81
N ALA A 139 5.58 -17.49 -23.91
CA ALA A 139 4.42 -16.63 -24.13
C ALA A 139 3.11 -17.42 -24.21
N LYS A 140 3.07 -18.54 -24.95
CA LYS A 140 1.89 -19.42 -25.04
C LYS A 140 1.54 -20.11 -23.72
N ALA A 141 2.50 -20.24 -22.80
CA ALA A 141 2.26 -20.71 -21.44
C ALA A 141 1.73 -19.60 -20.51
N ASP A 142 1.55 -18.39 -21.04
CA ASP A 142 0.93 -17.26 -20.34
C ASP A 142 1.73 -16.86 -19.08
N TYR A 143 3.06 -16.79 -19.22
CA TYR A 143 3.92 -16.12 -18.25
C TYR A 143 3.97 -14.62 -18.58
N GLY A 144 3.83 -13.75 -17.58
CA GLY A 144 3.88 -12.29 -17.78
C GLY A 144 5.26 -11.83 -18.23
N LEU A 145 5.32 -10.85 -19.14
CA LEU A 145 6.58 -10.28 -19.64
C LEU A 145 6.95 -9.00 -18.88
N TRP A 146 8.15 -8.99 -18.30
CA TRP A 146 8.85 -7.79 -17.88
C TRP A 146 9.94 -7.48 -18.92
N LEU A 147 9.77 -6.44 -19.73
CA LEU A 147 10.70 -6.11 -20.80
C LEU A 147 11.64 -4.97 -20.40
N ALA A 148 12.91 -5.05 -20.74
CA ALA A 148 13.84 -3.93 -20.73
C ALA A 148 14.11 -3.37 -22.13
N ASP A 149 14.03 -2.04 -22.26
CA ASP A 149 14.47 -1.28 -23.42
C ASP A 149 14.69 0.18 -23.00
N TYR A 150 15.92 0.69 -23.13
CA TYR A 150 16.28 1.99 -22.54
C TYR A 150 16.33 3.14 -23.54
N GLY A 151 16.18 2.87 -24.84
CA GLY A 151 16.43 3.87 -25.89
C GLY A 151 17.76 4.60 -25.68
N ALA A 152 17.72 5.95 -25.64
CA ALA A 152 18.91 6.78 -25.43
C ALA A 152 19.47 6.72 -23.98
N ASN A 153 18.68 6.26 -23.01
CA ASN A 153 19.06 6.09 -21.61
C ASN A 153 19.65 7.35 -20.92
N ASN A 154 19.13 8.52 -21.26
CA ASN A 154 19.46 9.78 -20.59
C ASN A 154 18.95 9.79 -19.13
N PRO A 155 19.57 10.57 -18.23
CA PRO A 155 19.08 10.72 -16.86
C PRO A 155 17.62 11.19 -16.82
N GLN A 156 16.77 10.51 -16.04
CA GLN A 156 15.34 10.85 -15.95
C GLN A 156 14.69 10.35 -14.64
N GLY A 157 13.55 10.93 -14.27
CA GLY A 157 12.69 10.43 -13.20
C GLY A 157 11.60 9.48 -13.72
N TYR A 158 10.52 9.35 -12.94
CA TYR A 158 9.35 8.61 -13.41
C TYR A 158 8.70 9.24 -14.63
N SER A 159 8.41 8.42 -15.63
CA SER A 159 7.67 8.77 -16.84
C SER A 159 6.69 7.65 -17.17
N GLN A 160 5.85 7.82 -18.20
CA GLN A 160 4.92 6.80 -18.69
C GLN A 160 5.22 6.46 -20.14
N PRO A 161 6.35 5.80 -20.42
CA PRO A 161 6.74 5.51 -21.79
C PRO A 161 5.88 4.40 -22.38
N THR A 162 5.61 4.51 -23.69
CA THR A 162 5.00 3.44 -24.46
C THR A 162 6.07 2.38 -24.75
N PRO A 163 5.89 1.12 -24.33
CA PRO A 163 6.86 0.10 -24.60
C PRO A 163 6.85 -0.31 -26.10
N PRO A 164 7.95 -0.87 -26.63
CA PRO A 164 8.01 -1.30 -28.01
C PRO A 164 7.08 -2.50 -28.28
N PRO A 165 6.68 -2.74 -29.54
CA PRO A 165 5.95 -3.96 -29.91
C PRO A 165 6.85 -5.19 -29.70
N VAL A 166 6.23 -6.31 -29.33
CA VAL A 166 6.92 -7.58 -29.04
C VAL A 166 6.39 -8.73 -29.90
N PRO A 167 7.23 -9.71 -30.26
CA PRO A 167 6.87 -10.72 -31.26
C PRO A 167 5.93 -11.82 -30.75
N TYR A 168 5.96 -12.15 -29.46
CA TYR A 168 5.27 -13.36 -28.93
C TYR A 168 4.20 -13.08 -27.87
N TRP A 169 4.24 -11.92 -27.22
CA TRP A 169 3.28 -11.53 -26.20
C TRP A 169 2.24 -10.56 -26.78
N ASN A 170 1.00 -10.68 -26.34
CA ASN A 170 -0.06 -9.74 -26.72
C ASN A 170 0.12 -8.36 -26.06
N PHE A 171 0.74 -8.34 -24.88
CA PHE A 171 1.03 -7.13 -24.12
C PHE A 171 2.24 -7.36 -23.19
N ILE A 172 2.91 -6.26 -22.84
CA ILE A 172 3.97 -6.24 -21.83
C ILE A 172 3.32 -5.96 -20.47
N SER A 173 3.66 -6.75 -19.46
CA SER A 173 3.09 -6.59 -18.11
C SER A 173 3.84 -5.53 -17.32
N MET A 174 5.16 -5.47 -17.48
CA MET A 174 6.03 -4.49 -16.83
C MET A 174 7.15 -4.06 -17.78
N TYR A 175 7.56 -2.80 -17.70
CA TYR A 175 8.56 -2.24 -18.60
C TYR A 175 9.63 -1.48 -17.82
N GLN A 176 10.86 -1.97 -17.87
CA GLN A 176 12.06 -1.28 -17.40
C GLN A 176 12.58 -0.39 -18.52
N TYR A 177 12.31 0.91 -18.40
CA TYR A 177 12.51 1.85 -19.51
C TYR A 177 13.81 2.65 -19.40
N THR A 178 14.54 2.49 -18.29
CA THR A 178 15.85 3.11 -18.10
C THR A 178 16.62 2.45 -16.98
N SER A 179 17.95 2.46 -17.11
CA SER A 179 18.90 2.19 -16.03
C SER A 179 19.62 3.45 -15.54
N ASN A 180 19.09 4.62 -15.91
CA ASN A 180 19.63 5.93 -15.57
C ASN A 180 18.60 6.78 -14.83
N GLY A 181 17.78 6.12 -14.00
CA GLY A 181 16.81 6.74 -13.13
C GLY A 181 17.47 7.60 -12.07
N GLN A 182 16.89 8.77 -11.81
CA GLN A 182 17.25 9.66 -10.71
C GLN A 182 16.00 10.00 -9.91
N LEU A 183 15.96 9.57 -8.66
CA LEU A 183 14.86 9.81 -7.74
C LEU A 183 15.37 10.42 -6.43
N PRO A 184 14.58 11.27 -5.76
CA PRO A 184 14.94 11.76 -4.44
C PRO A 184 15.09 10.58 -3.45
N GLY A 185 16.03 10.69 -2.51
CA GLY A 185 16.31 9.64 -1.53
C GLY A 185 17.40 8.64 -1.92
N TRP A 186 17.99 8.77 -3.12
CA TRP A 186 19.14 7.97 -3.54
C TRP A 186 20.09 8.77 -4.44
N ASN A 187 21.37 8.86 -4.08
CA ASN A 187 22.37 9.60 -4.84
C ASN A 187 23.14 8.67 -5.80
N GLY A 188 22.40 8.03 -6.70
CA GLY A 188 22.92 7.07 -7.67
C GLY A 188 21.88 6.73 -8.74
N ARG A 189 22.30 5.93 -9.72
CA ARG A 189 21.40 5.48 -10.79
C ARG A 189 20.45 4.39 -10.27
N LEU A 190 19.22 4.43 -10.76
CA LEU A 190 18.18 3.44 -10.49
C LEU A 190 17.60 2.91 -11.80
N ASP A 191 17.22 1.64 -11.78
CA ASP A 191 16.40 1.07 -12.83
C ASP A 191 14.93 1.44 -12.56
N LEU A 192 14.27 2.08 -13.53
CA LEU A 192 12.89 2.55 -13.38
C LEU A 192 11.93 1.73 -14.22
N ASN A 193 10.81 1.39 -13.59
CA ASN A 193 9.82 0.47 -14.13
C ASN A 193 8.42 1.05 -14.09
N VAL A 194 7.61 0.68 -15.09
CA VAL A 194 6.16 0.85 -15.06
C VAL A 194 5.50 -0.53 -15.14
N PHE A 195 4.62 -0.83 -14.18
CA PHE A 195 3.72 -1.98 -14.25
C PHE A 195 2.38 -1.54 -14.86
N PHE A 196 1.96 -2.21 -15.94
CA PHE A 196 0.73 -1.89 -16.68
C PHE A 196 -0.50 -2.55 -16.05
N GLY A 197 -0.72 -2.25 -14.78
CA GLY A 197 -1.86 -2.71 -13.99
C GLY A 197 -1.96 -1.96 -12.67
N ASP A 198 -3.03 -2.22 -11.93
CA ASP A 198 -3.21 -1.67 -10.59
C ASP A 198 -2.70 -2.62 -9.49
N ARG A 199 -2.85 -2.22 -8.22
CA ARG A 199 -2.44 -3.02 -7.07
C ARG A 199 -3.16 -4.37 -6.98
N SER A 200 -4.42 -4.46 -7.42
CA SER A 200 -5.19 -5.71 -7.41
C SER A 200 -4.65 -6.69 -8.46
N MET A 201 -4.28 -6.18 -9.64
CA MET A 201 -3.61 -6.97 -10.66
C MET A 201 -2.24 -7.46 -10.19
N TRP A 202 -1.47 -6.61 -9.50
CA TRP A 202 -0.20 -7.03 -8.87
C TRP A 202 -0.40 -8.18 -7.87
N ASP A 203 -1.44 -8.09 -7.03
CA ASP A 203 -1.73 -9.12 -6.03
C ASP A 203 -2.06 -10.47 -6.67
N LYS A 204 -2.73 -10.48 -7.83
CA LYS A 204 -2.96 -11.71 -8.60
C LYS A 204 -1.67 -12.32 -9.14
N TYR A 205 -0.69 -11.50 -9.53
CA TYR A 205 0.64 -11.99 -9.92
C TYR A 205 1.44 -12.54 -8.73
N ALA A 206 1.29 -11.95 -7.54
CA ALA A 206 1.98 -12.41 -6.33
C ALA A 206 1.33 -13.67 -5.73
N ASN A 207 0.01 -13.78 -5.83
CA ASN A 207 -0.77 -14.87 -5.25
C ASN A 207 -2.06 -15.14 -6.06
N PRO A 208 -2.01 -15.99 -7.10
CA PRO A 208 -3.18 -16.27 -7.93
C PRO A 208 -4.23 -17.16 -7.21
N LYS A 209 -3.85 -17.82 -6.10
CA LYS A 209 -4.73 -18.69 -5.31
C LYS A 209 -5.45 -17.95 -4.19
N SER A 210 -5.09 -16.70 -3.90
CA SER A 210 -6.00 -15.87 -3.13
C SER A 210 -7.21 -15.60 -4.00
N ASN A 211 -8.30 -16.35 -3.77
CA ASN A 211 -9.63 -15.73 -3.82
C ASN A 211 -9.48 -14.37 -3.14
N PRO A 212 -10.06 -13.28 -3.66
CA PRO A 212 -10.11 -12.05 -2.90
C PRO A 212 -10.95 -12.34 -1.67
N THR A 213 -10.32 -12.82 -0.60
CA THR A 213 -10.70 -12.37 0.71
C THR A 213 -10.63 -10.86 0.55
N PRO A 214 -11.74 -10.13 0.76
CA PRO A 214 -11.64 -8.69 0.86
C PRO A 214 -10.46 -8.45 1.78
N ALA A 215 -9.50 -7.62 1.34
CA ALA A 215 -8.56 -7.07 2.31
C ALA A 215 -9.40 -6.69 3.54
N PRO A 216 -8.98 -7.02 4.78
CA PRO A 216 -9.56 -6.31 5.90
C PRO A 216 -9.52 -4.85 5.48
N PRO A 217 -10.66 -4.15 5.42
CA PRO A 217 -10.69 -2.81 4.87
C PRO A 217 -9.54 -2.08 5.53
N VAL A 218 -8.63 -1.48 4.73
CA VAL A 218 -7.77 -0.44 5.29
C VAL A 218 -8.74 0.42 6.05
N PRO A 219 -8.63 0.53 7.39
CA PRO A 219 -9.58 1.32 8.14
C PRO A 219 -9.63 2.65 7.40
N PRO A 220 -10.82 3.11 6.95
CA PRO A 220 -10.89 4.45 6.40
C PRO A 220 -10.13 5.32 7.39
N LYS A 221 -9.18 6.14 6.90
CA LYS A 221 -8.51 7.11 7.78
C LYS A 221 -9.60 7.67 8.69
N PRO A 222 -9.46 7.56 10.04
CA PRO A 222 -10.55 7.90 10.94
C PRO A 222 -11.11 9.23 10.46
N LYS A 223 -12.42 9.28 10.16
CA LYS A 223 -13.04 10.53 9.72
C LYS A 223 -12.64 11.58 10.77
N ARG A 224 -12.03 12.68 10.32
CA ARG A 224 -11.66 13.79 11.20
C ARG A 224 -12.88 14.12 12.05
N ARG A 225 -12.74 14.05 13.36
CA ARG A 225 -13.84 14.38 14.26
C ARG A 225 -14.02 15.89 14.30
N TYR A 226 -15.27 16.33 14.35
CA TYR A 226 -15.59 17.74 14.36
C TYR A 226 -15.45 18.31 15.77
N GLY A 227 -14.76 19.44 15.88
CA GLY A 227 -14.51 20.12 17.14
C GLY A 227 -15.58 21.14 17.47
N TYR A 228 -16.21 20.98 18.63
CA TYR A 228 -17.10 21.95 19.25
C TYR A 228 -16.36 22.68 20.36
N ARG A 229 -16.62 23.98 20.50
CA ARG A 229 -16.02 24.78 21.56
C ARG A 229 -16.70 24.50 22.90
N VAL A 230 -15.93 24.43 23.97
CA VAL A 230 -16.45 24.50 25.34
C VAL A 230 -16.77 25.97 25.64
N ASP A 231 -18.06 26.33 25.57
CA ASP A 231 -18.51 27.70 25.84
C ASP A 231 -18.81 27.92 27.33
N ASP A 232 -19.20 26.87 28.06
CA ASP A 232 -19.27 26.83 29.52
C ASP A 232 -18.94 25.43 30.06
N LEU A 233 -18.50 25.32 31.32
CA LEU A 233 -18.13 24.07 32.00
C LEU A 233 -18.61 24.12 33.45
N GLN A 234 -19.52 23.23 33.84
CA GLN A 234 -20.09 23.21 35.19
C GLN A 234 -20.17 21.79 35.77
N PHE A 235 -20.12 21.71 37.10
CA PHE A 235 -20.36 20.47 37.84
C PHE A 235 -21.81 20.45 38.31
N VAL A 236 -22.63 19.61 37.68
CA VAL A 236 -24.08 19.55 37.91
C VAL A 236 -24.47 18.11 38.19
N ASN A 237 -25.23 17.88 39.26
CA ASN A 237 -25.71 16.55 39.67
C ASN A 237 -24.63 15.47 39.79
N GLY A 238 -23.42 15.85 40.20
CA GLY A 238 -22.32 14.91 40.44
C GLY A 238 -21.45 14.61 39.20
N ILE A 239 -21.73 15.24 38.06
CA ILE A 239 -20.98 15.06 36.82
C ILE A 239 -20.48 16.41 36.28
N TRP A 240 -19.28 16.40 35.69
CA TRP A 240 -18.78 17.56 34.94
C TRP A 240 -19.39 17.57 33.56
N GLN A 241 -19.93 18.72 33.15
CA GLN A 241 -20.64 18.87 31.89
C GLN A 241 -20.17 20.12 31.16
N VAL A 242 -20.12 20.05 29.83
CA VAL A 242 -19.86 21.21 28.96
C VAL A 242 -21.13 21.68 28.28
N ARG A 243 -21.18 22.99 28.03
CA ARG A 243 -22.13 23.62 27.13
C ARG A 243 -21.40 24.02 25.84
N ASN A 244 -22.10 23.85 24.73
CA ASN A 244 -21.72 24.45 23.45
C ASN A 244 -22.92 25.25 22.91
N ASP A 245 -22.70 26.51 22.53
CA ASP A 245 -23.77 27.42 22.11
C ASP A 245 -24.33 27.10 20.72
N VAL A 246 -23.63 26.29 19.92
CA VAL A 246 -24.11 25.84 18.60
C VAL A 246 -25.04 24.63 18.75
N LEU A 247 -24.72 23.74 19.68
CA LEU A 247 -25.48 22.52 19.96
C LEU A 247 -26.64 22.73 20.95
N GLY A 248 -26.52 23.71 21.85
CA GLY A 248 -27.48 23.97 22.93
C GLY A 248 -28.74 24.70 22.47
N GLN A 249 -29.85 24.41 23.15
CA GLN A 249 -31.13 25.12 22.97
C GLN A 249 -31.06 26.57 23.49
N PRO A 250 -31.96 27.47 23.01
CA PRO A 250 -32.09 28.83 23.56
C PRO A 250 -32.37 28.85 25.06
N ASP A 251 -33.22 27.93 25.56
CA ASP A 251 -33.53 27.75 26.97
C ASP A 251 -32.68 26.60 27.55
N PHE A 252 -31.36 26.74 27.47
CA PHE A 252 -30.41 25.70 27.85
C PHE A 252 -30.60 25.27 29.31
N ASP A 253 -30.91 23.99 29.51
CA ASP A 253 -30.93 23.33 30.81
C ASP A 253 -29.77 22.34 30.90
N TRP A 254 -29.00 22.40 31.99
CA TRP A 254 -27.88 21.48 32.23
C TRP A 254 -28.29 20.01 32.36
N THR A 255 -29.56 19.74 32.64
CA THR A 255 -30.09 18.38 32.71
C THR A 255 -30.61 17.86 31.37
N GLU A 256 -30.93 18.75 30.43
CA GLU A 256 -31.43 18.35 29.10
C GLU A 256 -30.40 18.51 27.98
N ASN A 257 -29.46 19.45 28.10
CA ASN A 257 -28.53 19.86 27.06
C ASN A 257 -27.05 19.83 27.50
N GLY A 258 -26.77 19.60 28.78
CA GLY A 258 -25.40 19.49 29.29
C GLY A 258 -24.72 18.23 28.78
N ILE A 259 -23.50 18.37 28.26
CA ILE A 259 -22.74 17.25 27.68
C ILE A 259 -21.73 16.77 28.71
N ASN A 260 -21.94 15.58 29.27
CA ASN A 260 -21.01 14.96 30.20
C ASN A 260 -19.60 14.82 29.58
N VAL A 261 -18.58 15.28 30.31
CA VAL A 261 -17.18 15.24 29.85
C VAL A 261 -16.68 13.81 29.57
N ALA A 262 -17.33 12.80 30.16
CA ALA A 262 -16.99 11.40 29.93
C ALA A 262 -17.24 10.93 28.48
N TYR A 263 -18.09 11.62 27.72
CA TYR A 263 -18.48 11.22 26.36
C TYR A 263 -17.70 11.92 25.25
N ILE A 264 -16.76 12.78 25.61
CA ILE A 264 -16.06 13.68 24.69
C ILE A 264 -14.55 13.64 24.93
N ASP A 265 -13.78 13.89 23.89
CA ASP A 265 -12.33 14.02 23.98
C ASP A 265 -11.94 15.47 23.70
N LYS A 266 -10.95 15.99 24.43
CA LYS A 266 -10.28 17.26 24.08
C LYS A 266 -9.44 17.04 22.83
N ILE A 267 -9.63 17.88 21.81
CA ILE A 267 -8.98 17.73 20.51
C ILE A 267 -8.36 19.04 20.01
N ASP A 268 -7.39 18.91 19.10
CA ASP A 268 -6.99 20.01 18.23
C ASP A 268 -8.09 20.19 17.16
N PRO A 269 -8.78 21.34 17.10
CA PRO A 269 -9.86 21.54 16.14
C PRO A 269 -9.37 21.60 14.70
N ALA A 270 -8.09 21.89 14.42
CA ALA A 270 -7.56 21.91 13.06
C ALA A 270 -7.38 20.48 12.51
N THR A 271 -6.90 19.56 13.34
CA THR A 271 -6.57 18.18 12.92
C THR A 271 -7.66 17.17 13.27
N GLY A 272 -8.44 17.40 14.32
CA GLY A 272 -9.41 16.47 14.91
C GLY A 272 -8.77 15.37 15.78
N GLU A 273 -7.47 15.51 16.10
CA GLU A 273 -6.71 14.56 16.91
C GLU A 273 -6.79 14.91 18.41
N ASN A 274 -6.65 13.89 19.26
CA ASN A 274 -6.69 14.08 20.71
C ASN A 274 -5.50 14.90 21.19
N MET A 275 -5.78 15.86 22.06
CA MET A 275 -4.73 16.52 22.83
C MET A 275 -4.14 15.53 23.84
N PRO A 276 -2.82 15.56 24.11
CA PRO A 276 -2.23 14.70 25.13
C PRO A 276 -2.81 14.93 26.54
N ASP A 277 -3.23 16.18 26.80
CA ASP A 277 -4.02 16.57 27.96
C ASP A 277 -5.52 16.45 27.62
N GLN A 278 -6.27 15.80 28.51
CA GLN A 278 -7.71 15.59 28.39
C GLN A 278 -8.52 16.38 29.43
N GLU A 279 -7.88 17.24 30.23
CA GLU A 279 -8.57 18.17 31.12
C GLU A 279 -9.19 19.32 30.30
N LEU A 280 -10.52 19.41 30.30
CA LEU A 280 -11.27 20.44 29.56
C LEU A 280 -11.38 21.74 30.36
N LYS A 281 -11.26 22.87 29.65
CA LYS A 281 -11.49 24.23 30.16
C LYS A 281 -12.35 25.02 29.18
N VAL A 282 -12.99 26.07 29.66
CA VAL A 282 -13.71 27.01 28.78
C VAL A 282 -12.75 27.56 27.72
N GLY A 283 -13.16 27.47 26.45
CA GLY A 283 -12.35 27.84 25.29
C GLY A 283 -11.61 26.69 24.60
N ASP A 284 -11.49 25.52 25.24
CA ASP A 284 -10.99 24.30 24.58
C ASP A 284 -11.98 23.81 23.51
N TYR A 285 -11.52 22.90 22.65
CA TYR A 285 -12.35 22.19 21.70
C TYR A 285 -12.47 20.72 22.06
N PHE A 286 -13.68 20.20 21.95
CA PHE A 286 -13.98 18.80 22.18
C PHE A 286 -14.62 18.17 20.94
N ALA A 287 -14.43 16.85 20.81
CA ALA A 287 -15.17 16.03 19.86
C ALA A 287 -15.91 14.93 20.61
N PHE A 288 -17.09 14.56 20.14
CA PHE A 288 -17.78 13.39 20.66
C PHE A 288 -16.96 12.11 20.39
N GLN A 289 -16.92 11.25 21.39
CA GLN A 289 -16.41 9.89 21.24
C GLN A 289 -17.43 9.09 20.41
N PRO A 290 -17.05 8.50 19.28
CA PRO A 290 -18.00 7.75 18.46
C PRO A 290 -18.67 6.58 19.20
N SER A 291 -18.01 6.01 20.21
CA SER A 291 -18.57 4.95 21.07
C SER A 291 -19.62 5.44 22.06
N SER A 292 -19.66 6.75 22.32
CA SER A 292 -20.50 7.35 23.35
C SER A 292 -21.75 8.00 22.75
N VAL A 293 -21.90 8.02 21.42
CA VAL A 293 -23.11 8.55 20.75
C VAL A 293 -23.90 7.40 20.15
N GLY A 294 -25.09 7.17 20.69
CA GLY A 294 -26.04 6.15 20.24
C GLY A 294 -26.94 6.65 19.11
N ILE A 295 -28.22 6.27 19.16
CA ILE A 295 -29.22 6.65 18.14
C ILE A 295 -29.89 8.00 18.48
N ILE A 296 -30.56 8.57 17.48
CA ILE A 296 -31.53 9.65 17.70
C ILE A 296 -32.90 9.01 17.82
N THR A 297 -33.59 9.25 18.94
CA THR A 297 -34.94 8.68 19.18
C THR A 297 -36.05 9.62 18.75
N GLU A 298 -35.80 10.93 18.78
CA GLU A 298 -36.77 11.97 18.47
C GLU A 298 -36.12 13.15 17.75
N GLN A 299 -36.82 13.77 16.80
CA GLN A 299 -36.39 14.98 16.11
C GLN A 299 -37.56 15.92 15.87
N TYR A 300 -37.33 17.23 16.06
CA TYR A 300 -38.25 18.27 15.63
C TYR A 300 -37.50 19.53 15.15
N SER A 301 -38.24 20.46 14.57
CA SER A 301 -37.69 21.76 14.15
C SER A 301 -37.96 22.79 15.25
N LEU A 302 -36.92 23.44 15.72
CA LEU A 302 -36.98 24.55 16.68
C LEU A 302 -36.16 25.71 16.12
N ASN A 303 -36.82 26.86 15.87
CA ASN A 303 -36.19 28.05 15.29
C ASN A 303 -35.44 27.80 13.98
N GLY A 304 -35.97 26.92 13.13
CA GLY A 304 -35.39 26.59 11.83
C GLY A 304 -34.16 25.68 11.90
N LYS A 305 -33.82 25.13 13.07
CA LYS A 305 -32.78 24.13 13.26
C LYS A 305 -33.41 22.80 13.69
N THR A 306 -32.83 21.69 13.22
CA THR A 306 -33.20 20.35 13.70
C THR A 306 -32.62 20.13 15.08
N ILE A 307 -33.48 19.88 16.05
CA ILE A 307 -33.10 19.42 17.37
C ILE A 307 -33.42 17.93 17.50
N SER A 308 -32.47 17.19 18.09
CA SER A 308 -32.49 15.74 18.20
C SER A 308 -32.30 15.28 19.64
N HIS A 309 -33.06 14.27 20.07
CA HIS A 309 -32.84 13.57 21.33
C HIS A 309 -31.82 12.47 21.10
N VAL A 310 -30.57 12.72 21.48
CA VAL A 310 -29.42 11.86 21.19
C VAL A 310 -29.14 10.96 22.38
N GLN A 311 -29.08 9.67 22.15
CA GLN A 311 -28.70 8.69 23.17
C GLN A 311 -27.20 8.77 23.50
N PHE A 312 -26.88 8.81 24.79
CA PHE A 312 -25.56 8.60 25.36
C PHE A 312 -25.59 7.37 26.29
N PRO A 313 -24.45 6.86 26.82
CA PRO A 313 -24.43 5.61 27.58
C PRO A 313 -25.44 5.54 28.72
N ASP A 314 -25.55 6.62 29.49
CA ASP A 314 -26.35 6.66 30.72
C ASP A 314 -27.49 7.69 30.68
N GLU A 315 -27.68 8.39 29.56
CA GLU A 315 -28.63 9.50 29.44
C GLU A 315 -29.04 9.80 28.00
N PHE A 316 -30.02 10.70 27.84
CA PHE A 316 -30.35 11.29 26.55
C PHE A 316 -30.22 12.80 26.64
N ILE A 317 -29.63 13.40 25.61
CA ILE A 317 -29.33 14.84 25.58
C ILE A 317 -29.96 15.41 24.32
N TRP A 318 -30.70 16.51 24.47
CA TRP A 318 -31.20 17.28 23.35
C TRP A 318 -30.06 18.10 22.74
N LEU A 319 -29.82 17.94 21.45
CA LEU A 319 -28.75 18.66 20.75
C LEU A 319 -29.24 19.12 19.37
N TYR A 320 -28.84 20.32 18.96
CA TYR A 320 -29.00 20.77 17.58
C TYR A 320 -28.10 19.97 16.65
N THR A 321 -28.68 18.96 16.01
CA THR A 321 -28.02 18.16 14.98
C THR A 321 -29.06 17.51 14.08
N GLU A 322 -28.70 17.24 12.83
CA GLU A 322 -29.52 16.49 11.87
C GLU A 322 -29.26 14.99 11.93
N SER A 323 -28.08 14.57 12.41
CA SER A 323 -27.70 13.16 12.52
C SER A 323 -26.54 12.94 13.48
N VAL A 324 -26.41 11.72 13.97
CA VAL A 324 -25.24 11.25 14.75
C VAL A 324 -23.94 11.44 13.97
N GLY A 325 -23.97 11.20 12.65
CA GLY A 325 -22.80 11.38 11.80
C GLY A 325 -22.34 12.84 11.73
N LYS A 326 -23.27 13.78 11.60
CA LYS A 326 -23.00 15.23 11.62
C LYS A 326 -22.46 15.67 12.98
N LEU A 327 -23.00 15.10 14.06
CA LEU A 327 -22.56 15.37 15.43
C LEU A 327 -21.11 14.93 15.69
N ILE A 328 -20.67 13.81 15.10
CA ILE A 328 -19.31 13.27 15.35
C ILE A 328 -18.29 13.84 14.34
N TYR A 329 -18.70 14.07 13.09
CA TYR A 329 -17.77 14.31 11.97
C TYR A 329 -17.98 15.62 11.20
N GLY A 330 -19.00 16.42 11.54
CA GLY A 330 -19.28 17.74 10.96
C GLY A 330 -20.29 17.72 9.82
#